data_AF-A0A6B2V919-F1
#
_entry.id   AF-A0A6B2V919-F1
#
_cell.length_a   1.000
_cell.length_b   1.000
_cell.length_c   1.000
_cell.angle_alpha   90.00
_cell.angle_beta   90.00
_cell.angle_gamma   90.00
#
_symmetry.space_group_name_H-M   'P 1'
#
loop_
_entity.id
_entity.type
_entity.pdbx_description
1 polymer ?
#
loop_
_entity_poly.entity_id
_entity_poly.type
_entity_poly.pdbx_seq_one_letter_code
_entity_poly.pdbx_strand_id
1 'polypeptide(L)'
;APAAPHGDARAEVDRLYQEAEKATESYDRADERADALRREVHDRQDRIARRQLRVNSLRDALGSVAGAQYRSGGLDPAVALLLSGDPADYLDKAAVLDRIGAHQAEQLHDLRQSLRALSQERAEAGRALAELARSRTAVASHKRTVERKLARARLLLNSLSPADRAAYDRAARFGRDDLPSGPD
;
A
#
# COMPACT_ATOMS: atom_id res chain seq x y z
N ALA A 1 -60.65 16.77 6.54
CA ALA A 1 -59.93 15.73 7.30
C ALA A 1 -58.45 15.88 7.01
N PRO A 2 -57.53 15.86 8.01
CA PRO A 2 -56.14 16.15 7.72
C PRO A 2 -55.51 14.96 7.00
N ALA A 3 -55.25 15.15 5.71
CA ALA A 3 -54.38 14.28 4.92
C ALA A 3 -52.91 14.64 5.22
N ALA A 4 -52.37 14.23 6.37
CA ALA A 4 -50.94 14.39 6.67
C ALA A 4 -50.46 13.56 7.87
N PRO A 5 -50.28 12.24 7.69
CA PRO A 5 -49.10 11.58 8.28
C PRO A 5 -48.33 10.66 7.29
N HIS A 6 -48.95 10.25 6.19
CA HIS A 6 -48.40 9.25 5.28
C HIS A 6 -47.39 9.82 4.26
N GLY A 7 -47.50 11.10 3.90
CA GLY A 7 -46.55 11.77 3.01
C GLY A 7 -45.17 11.92 3.64
N ASP A 8 -45.13 12.18 4.95
CA ASP A 8 -43.90 12.34 5.73
C ASP A 8 -43.13 11.02 5.86
N ALA A 9 -43.85 9.93 6.14
CA ALA A 9 -43.24 8.59 6.23
C ALA A 9 -42.68 8.09 4.89
N ARG A 10 -43.34 8.36 3.75
CA ARG A 10 -42.80 8.01 2.42
C ARG A 10 -41.56 8.83 2.07
N ALA A 11 -41.60 10.14 2.32
CA ALA A 11 -40.46 11.03 2.09
C ALA A 11 -39.24 10.62 2.94
N GLU A 12 -39.46 10.20 4.20
CA GLU A 12 -38.39 9.70 5.07
C GLU A 12 -37.83 8.35 4.58
N VAL A 13 -38.64 7.44 4.03
CA VAL A 13 -38.14 6.22 3.37
C VAL A 13 -37.24 6.56 2.19
N ASP A 14 -37.69 7.45 1.30
CA ASP A 14 -36.90 7.87 0.13
C ASP A 14 -35.58 8.52 0.55
N ARG A 15 -35.63 9.38 1.56
CA ARG A 15 -34.43 9.98 2.16
C ARG A 15 -33.47 8.92 2.69
N LEU A 16 -33.97 7.91 3.42
CA LEU A 16 -33.13 6.83 3.95
C LEU A 16 -32.48 6.01 2.84
N TYR A 17 -33.19 5.75 1.73
CA TYR A 17 -32.61 5.08 0.56
C TYR A 17 -31.54 5.93 -0.12
N GLN A 18 -31.80 7.22 -0.37
CA GLN A 18 -30.80 8.13 -0.95
C GLN A 18 -29.55 8.25 -0.05
N GLU A 19 -29.72 8.33 1.26
CA GLU A 19 -28.59 8.36 2.19
C GLU A 19 -27.86 7.02 2.27
N ALA A 20 -28.55 5.89 2.03
CA ALA A 20 -27.91 4.57 1.93
C ALA A 20 -27.10 4.46 0.63
N GLU A 21 -27.61 4.95 -0.49
CA GLU A 21 -26.92 5.00 -1.78
C GLU A 21 -25.62 5.80 -1.69
N LYS A 22 -25.66 7.01 -1.13
CA LYS A 22 -24.44 7.82 -0.87
C LYS A 22 -23.43 7.10 0.04
N ALA A 23 -23.92 6.33 1.00
CA ALA A 23 -23.06 5.53 1.87
C ALA A 23 -22.47 4.32 1.13
N THR A 24 -23.19 3.72 0.18
CA THR A 24 -22.71 2.67 -0.72
C THR A 24 -21.62 3.20 -1.65
N GLU A 25 -21.81 4.35 -2.29
CA GLU A 25 -20.76 4.98 -3.11
C GLU A 25 -19.49 5.29 -2.31
N SER A 26 -19.64 5.63 -1.03
CA SER A 26 -18.51 5.86 -0.13
C SER A 26 -17.86 4.56 0.32
N TYR A 27 -18.64 3.50 0.50
CA TYR A 27 -18.15 2.14 0.74
C TYR A 27 -17.32 1.66 -0.46
N ASP A 28 -17.86 1.74 -1.67
CA ASP A 28 -17.21 1.24 -2.89
C ASP A 28 -15.86 1.95 -3.11
N ARG A 29 -15.85 3.29 -3.00
CA ARG A 29 -14.60 4.07 -3.08
C ARG A 29 -13.56 3.67 -2.02
N ALA A 30 -14.00 3.40 -0.79
CA ALA A 30 -13.10 2.98 0.28
C ALA A 30 -12.58 1.54 0.06
N ASP A 31 -13.38 0.68 -0.54
CA ASP A 31 -13.03 -0.71 -0.84
C ASP A 31 -12.05 -0.79 -2.01
N GLU A 32 -12.31 -0.07 -3.09
CA GLU A 32 -11.39 0.08 -4.23
C GLU A 32 -10.02 0.63 -3.77
N ARG A 33 -10.03 1.66 -2.92
CA ARG A 33 -8.81 2.22 -2.32
C ARG A 33 -8.08 1.17 -1.47
N ALA A 34 -8.82 0.39 -0.66
CA ALA A 34 -8.22 -0.67 0.16
C ALA A 34 -7.57 -1.76 -0.71
N ASP A 35 -8.18 -2.13 -1.83
CA ASP A 35 -7.64 -3.11 -2.75
C ASP A 35 -6.41 -2.60 -3.52
N ALA A 36 -6.41 -1.34 -3.94
CA ALA A 36 -5.23 -0.70 -4.52
C ALA A 36 -4.05 -0.67 -3.54
N LEU A 37 -4.30 -0.26 -2.29
CA LEU A 37 -3.27 -0.22 -1.24
C LEU A 37 -2.75 -1.61 -0.89
N ARG A 38 -3.60 -2.65 -0.92
CA ARG A 38 -3.17 -4.03 -0.71
C ARG A 38 -2.16 -4.48 -1.76
N ARG A 39 -2.42 -4.17 -3.04
CA ARG A 39 -1.47 -4.45 -4.13
C ARG A 39 -0.18 -3.66 -3.96
N GLU A 40 -0.28 -2.37 -3.64
CA GLU A 40 0.90 -1.53 -3.39
C GLU A 40 1.77 -2.07 -2.25
N VAL A 41 1.16 -2.50 -1.13
CA VAL A 41 1.88 -3.12 -0.01
C VAL A 41 2.61 -4.39 -0.45
N HIS A 42 1.97 -5.24 -1.23
CA HIS A 42 2.59 -6.47 -1.76
C HIS A 42 3.81 -6.13 -2.63
N ASP A 43 3.66 -5.23 -3.60
CA ASP A 43 4.75 -4.83 -4.49
C ASP A 43 5.91 -4.19 -3.73
N ARG A 44 5.61 -3.44 -2.66
CA ARG A 44 6.62 -2.85 -1.77
C ARG A 44 7.35 -3.92 -0.97
N GLN A 45 6.65 -4.92 -0.43
CA GLN A 45 7.27 -6.04 0.27
C GLN A 45 8.25 -6.79 -0.64
N ASP A 46 7.86 -7.04 -1.88
CA ASP A 46 8.72 -7.67 -2.89
C ASP A 46 9.97 -6.82 -3.20
N ARG A 47 9.80 -5.50 -3.36
CA ARG A 47 10.93 -4.58 -3.53
C ARG A 47 11.86 -4.57 -2.32
N ILE A 48 11.31 -4.57 -1.10
CA ILE A 48 12.09 -4.66 0.14
C ILE A 48 12.91 -5.94 0.17
N ALA A 49 12.33 -7.09 -0.18
CA ALA A 49 13.02 -8.37 -0.22
C ALA A 49 14.21 -8.33 -1.21
N ARG A 50 13.98 -7.87 -2.45
CA ARG A 50 15.05 -7.73 -3.46
C ARG A 50 16.16 -6.77 -3.01
N ARG A 51 15.80 -5.63 -2.43
CA ARG A 51 16.78 -4.65 -1.91
C ARG A 51 17.58 -5.21 -0.74
N GLN A 52 16.94 -5.97 0.16
CA GLN A 52 17.61 -6.63 1.26
C GLN A 52 18.60 -7.68 0.76
N LEU A 53 18.25 -8.45 -0.28
CA LEU A 53 19.18 -9.38 -0.93
C LEU A 53 20.40 -8.65 -1.50
N ARG A 54 20.21 -7.53 -2.21
CA ARG A 54 21.33 -6.72 -2.72
C ARG A 54 22.24 -6.21 -1.59
N VAL A 55 21.66 -5.73 -0.49
CA VAL A 55 22.42 -5.31 0.69
C VAL A 55 23.25 -6.46 1.26
N ASN A 56 22.67 -7.66 1.35
CA ASN A 56 23.39 -8.84 1.85
C ASN A 56 24.55 -9.21 0.92
N SER A 57 24.32 -9.28 -0.40
CA SER A 57 25.39 -9.59 -1.36
C SER A 57 26.55 -8.59 -1.31
N LEU A 58 26.27 -7.29 -1.15
CA LEU A 58 27.31 -6.27 -1.00
C LEU A 58 28.08 -6.42 0.31
N ARG A 59 27.39 -6.78 1.41
CA ARG A 59 28.03 -7.06 2.70
C ARG A 59 28.92 -8.29 2.63
N ASP A 60 28.49 -9.35 1.95
CA ASP A 60 29.27 -10.58 1.79
C ASP A 60 30.52 -10.33 0.94
N ALA A 61 30.39 -9.57 -0.16
CA ALA A 61 31.53 -9.16 -0.98
C ALA A 61 32.58 -8.38 -0.18
N LEU A 62 32.15 -7.33 0.54
CA LEU A 62 33.04 -6.55 1.41
C LEU A 62 33.61 -7.38 2.58
N GLY A 63 32.83 -8.28 3.16
CA GLY A 63 33.25 -9.15 4.26
C GLY A 63 34.29 -10.19 3.83
N SER A 64 34.21 -10.69 2.60
CA SER A 64 35.20 -11.64 2.04
C SER A 64 36.61 -11.05 1.96
N VAL A 65 36.71 -9.75 1.62
CA VAL A 65 37.97 -8.99 1.62
C VAL A 65 38.53 -8.88 3.03
N ALA A 66 37.72 -8.44 3.99
CA ALA A 66 38.14 -8.32 5.38
C ALA A 66 38.58 -9.69 5.95
N GLY A 67 37.88 -10.76 5.60
CA GLY A 67 38.25 -12.12 5.97
C GLY A 67 39.57 -12.58 5.35
N ALA A 68 39.88 -12.17 4.12
CA ALA A 68 41.17 -12.45 3.48
C ALA A 68 42.32 -11.72 4.20
N GLN A 69 42.13 -10.44 4.57
CA GLN A 69 43.10 -9.66 5.34
C GLN A 69 43.34 -10.23 6.75
N TYR A 70 42.29 -10.74 7.40
CA TYR A 70 42.44 -11.41 8.69
C TYR A 70 43.28 -12.70 8.56
N ARG A 71 43.00 -13.51 7.53
CA ARG A 71 43.74 -14.77 7.27
C ARG A 71 45.19 -14.55 6.83
N SER A 72 45.54 -13.42 6.25
CA SER A 72 46.94 -13.06 5.94
C SER A 72 47.74 -12.63 7.18
N GLY A 73 47.20 -12.81 8.39
CA GLY A 73 47.90 -12.52 9.65
C GLY A 73 47.86 -11.04 10.06
N GLY A 74 46.96 -10.25 9.48
CA GLY A 74 46.82 -8.83 9.81
C GLY A 74 47.91 -7.91 9.26
N LEU A 75 48.81 -8.44 8.42
CA LEU A 75 49.81 -7.65 7.72
C LEU A 75 49.11 -6.85 6.60
N ASP A 76 49.12 -5.52 6.72
CA ASP A 76 48.49 -4.63 5.75
C ASP A 76 49.14 -4.83 4.36
N PRO A 77 48.36 -5.00 3.27
CA PRO A 77 48.90 -5.11 1.91
C PRO A 77 49.86 -3.97 1.52
N ALA A 78 49.63 -2.76 2.03
CA ALA A 78 50.53 -1.62 1.84
C ALA A 78 51.85 -1.80 2.58
N VAL A 79 51.85 -2.44 3.75
CA VAL A 79 53.07 -2.81 4.49
C VAL A 79 53.81 -3.94 3.77
N ALA A 80 53.09 -4.93 3.23
CA ALA A 80 53.69 -5.99 2.42
C ALA A 80 54.34 -5.45 1.13
N LEU A 81 53.76 -4.41 0.52
CA LEU A 81 54.31 -3.68 -0.62
C LEU A 81 55.64 -2.98 -0.28
N LEU A 82 55.75 -2.33 0.87
CA LEU A 82 56.99 -1.69 1.31
C LEU A 82 58.16 -2.69 1.47
N LEU A 83 57.87 -3.96 1.66
CA LEU A 83 58.84 -5.04 1.83
C LEU A 83 59.23 -5.72 0.50
N SER A 84 58.67 -5.31 -0.65
CA SER A 84 59.04 -5.91 -1.94
C SER A 84 60.44 -5.47 -2.37
N GLY A 85 61.31 -6.42 -2.66
CA GLY A 85 62.73 -6.17 -2.97
C GLY A 85 63.02 -5.66 -4.40
N ASP A 86 62.06 -5.67 -5.32
CA ASP A 86 62.23 -5.25 -6.72
C ASP A 86 61.27 -4.07 -7.07
N PRO A 87 61.80 -2.94 -7.59
CA PRO A 87 60.99 -1.79 -8.02
C PRO A 87 59.91 -2.11 -9.07
N ALA A 88 60.13 -3.06 -9.98
CA ALA A 88 59.14 -3.43 -10.99
C ALA A 88 57.96 -4.17 -10.35
N ASP A 89 58.25 -5.17 -9.51
CA ASP A 89 57.26 -5.90 -8.73
C ASP A 89 56.44 -4.99 -7.81
N TYR A 90 57.08 -3.94 -7.25
CA TYR A 90 56.41 -2.95 -6.42
C TYR A 90 55.32 -2.21 -7.20
N LEU A 91 55.66 -1.67 -8.38
CA LEU A 91 54.73 -0.86 -9.19
C LEU A 91 53.53 -1.68 -9.65
N ASP A 92 53.75 -2.93 -10.08
CA ASP A 92 52.67 -3.83 -10.50
C ASP A 92 51.72 -4.15 -9.33
N LYS A 93 52.27 -4.50 -8.17
CA LYS A 93 51.46 -4.78 -6.96
C LYS A 93 50.73 -3.53 -6.46
N ALA A 94 51.34 -2.35 -6.58
CA ALA A 94 50.73 -1.07 -6.18
C ALA A 94 49.54 -0.73 -7.09
N ALA A 95 49.67 -0.91 -8.39
CA ALA A 95 48.57 -0.70 -9.35
C ALA A 95 47.38 -1.66 -9.09
N VAL A 96 47.67 -2.93 -8.76
CA VAL A 96 46.63 -3.90 -8.37
C VAL A 96 45.94 -3.48 -7.07
N LEU A 97 46.71 -3.07 -6.05
CA LEU A 97 46.15 -2.65 -4.77
C LEU A 97 45.28 -1.39 -4.90
N ASP A 98 45.71 -0.41 -5.69
CA ASP A 98 44.93 0.81 -5.95
C ASP A 98 43.59 0.49 -6.63
N ARG A 99 43.61 -0.39 -7.64
CA ARG A 99 42.38 -0.84 -8.31
C ARG A 99 41.43 -1.58 -7.36
N ILE A 100 41.97 -2.40 -6.46
CA ILE A 100 41.19 -3.08 -5.42
C ILE A 100 40.57 -2.05 -4.46
N GLY A 101 41.35 -1.06 -4.02
CA GLY A 101 40.88 0.01 -3.14
C GLY A 101 39.76 0.84 -3.77
N ALA A 102 39.93 1.23 -5.04
CA ALA A 102 38.89 1.93 -5.81
C ALA A 102 37.60 1.11 -5.90
N HIS A 103 37.70 -0.19 -6.18
CA HIS A 103 36.53 -1.07 -6.24
C HIS A 103 35.83 -1.22 -4.87
N GLN A 104 36.58 -1.32 -3.79
CA GLN A 104 36.01 -1.38 -2.43
C GLN A 104 35.29 -0.07 -2.06
N ALA A 105 35.86 1.07 -2.44
CA ALA A 105 35.24 2.38 -2.22
C ALA A 105 33.89 2.49 -2.96
N GLU A 106 33.83 2.01 -4.21
CA GLU A 106 32.61 1.91 -5.01
C GLU A 106 31.58 0.97 -4.35
N GLN A 107 31.98 -0.24 -3.96
CA GLN A 107 31.09 -1.19 -3.27
C GLN A 107 30.52 -0.63 -1.96
N LEU A 108 31.33 0.11 -1.20
CA LEU A 108 30.89 0.77 0.04
C LEU A 108 29.91 1.91 -0.27
N HIS A 109 30.14 2.67 -1.35
CA HIS A 109 29.21 3.67 -1.84
C HIS A 109 27.85 3.04 -2.20
N ASP A 110 27.87 1.98 -2.99
CA ASP A 110 26.70 1.19 -3.39
C ASP A 110 25.94 0.62 -2.19
N LEU A 111 26.64 0.12 -1.18
CA LEU A 111 26.02 -0.39 0.04
C LEU A 111 25.29 0.73 0.79
N ARG A 112 25.93 1.90 0.94
CA ARG A 112 25.30 3.07 1.57
C ARG A 112 24.07 3.53 0.81
N GLN A 113 24.12 3.57 -0.52
CA GLN A 113 22.95 3.88 -1.35
C GLN A 113 21.83 2.85 -1.16
N SER A 114 22.17 1.56 -1.21
CA SER A 114 21.22 0.46 -1.06
C SER A 114 20.53 0.45 0.31
N LEU A 115 21.26 0.75 1.38
CA LEU A 115 20.71 0.88 2.73
C LEU A 115 19.74 2.06 2.84
N ARG A 116 20.06 3.22 2.25
CA ARG A 116 19.14 4.37 2.21
C ARG A 116 17.86 4.03 1.46
N ALA A 117 17.99 3.43 0.27
CA ALA A 117 16.83 3.05 -0.53
C ALA A 117 15.96 1.98 0.15
N LEU A 118 16.57 1.01 0.84
CA LEU A 118 15.85 0.01 1.64
C LEU A 118 15.09 0.65 2.80
N SER A 119 15.71 1.61 3.50
CA SER A 119 15.06 2.35 4.58
C SER A 119 13.85 3.15 4.07
N GLN A 120 14.01 3.83 2.94
CA GLN A 120 12.92 4.57 2.29
C GLN A 120 11.76 3.64 1.90
N GLU A 121 12.04 2.51 1.24
CA GLU A 121 11.00 1.56 0.82
C GLU A 121 10.23 0.99 2.03
N ARG A 122 10.93 0.69 3.13
CA ARG A 122 10.30 0.28 4.40
C ARG A 122 9.39 1.35 4.98
N ALA A 123 9.83 2.61 4.97
CA ALA A 123 9.02 3.73 5.46
C ALA A 123 7.75 3.92 4.61
N GLU A 124 7.87 3.85 3.29
CA GLU A 124 6.74 3.95 2.37
C GLU A 124 5.77 2.76 2.50
N ALA A 125 6.28 1.54 2.66
CA ALA A 125 5.46 0.36 2.94
C ALA A 125 4.69 0.52 4.26
N GLY A 126 5.32 1.07 5.30
CA GLY A 126 4.66 1.39 6.57
C GLY A 126 3.52 2.39 6.40
N ARG A 127 3.70 3.43 5.58
CA ARG A 127 2.62 4.40 5.27
C ARG A 127 1.48 3.75 4.51
N ALA A 128 1.77 2.93 3.50
CA ALA A 128 0.76 2.22 2.72
C ALA A 128 -0.05 1.24 3.59
N LEU A 129 0.61 0.53 4.52
CA LEU A 129 -0.04 -0.32 5.51
C LEU A 129 -0.96 0.46 6.46
N ALA A 130 -0.52 1.61 6.96
CA ALA A 130 -1.33 2.46 7.82
C ALA A 130 -2.57 3.00 7.07
N GLU A 131 -2.40 3.39 5.81
CA GLU A 131 -3.50 3.83 4.96
C GLU A 131 -4.47 2.70 4.64
N LEU A 132 -3.98 1.49 4.36
CA LEU A 132 -4.81 0.29 4.16
C LEU A 132 -5.68 0.01 5.39
N ALA A 133 -5.12 0.12 6.59
CA ALA A 133 -5.85 -0.07 7.84
C ALA A 133 -6.97 0.98 8.01
N ARG A 134 -6.69 2.26 7.67
CA ARG A 134 -7.70 3.32 7.64
C ARG A 134 -8.81 3.03 6.64
N SER A 135 -8.47 2.64 5.41
CA SER A 135 -9.44 2.32 4.36
C SER A 135 -10.35 1.16 4.77
N ARG A 136 -9.79 0.09 5.34
CA ARG A 136 -10.57 -1.04 5.87
C ARG A 136 -11.54 -0.64 6.98
N THR A 137 -11.12 0.28 7.85
CA THR A 137 -11.99 0.84 8.89
C THR A 137 -13.13 1.66 8.29
N ALA A 138 -12.84 2.45 7.26
CA ALA A 138 -13.85 3.22 6.53
C ALA A 138 -14.86 2.30 5.82
N VAL A 139 -14.40 1.26 5.12
CA VAL A 139 -15.24 0.22 4.51
C VAL A 139 -16.21 -0.38 5.54
N ALA A 140 -15.70 -0.83 6.68
CA ALA A 140 -16.55 -1.40 7.74
C ALA A 140 -17.53 -0.37 8.34
N SER A 141 -17.16 0.91 8.41
CA SER A 141 -18.03 1.98 8.88
C SER A 141 -19.15 2.30 7.90
N HIS A 142 -18.83 2.43 6.61
CA HIS A 142 -19.79 2.71 5.55
C HIS A 142 -20.75 1.54 5.38
N LYS A 143 -20.27 0.29 5.40
CA LYS A 143 -21.12 -0.91 5.38
C LYS A 143 -22.18 -0.90 6.49
N ARG A 144 -21.75 -0.67 7.74
CA ARG A 144 -22.68 -0.57 8.87
C ARG A 144 -23.68 0.58 8.71
N THR A 145 -23.27 1.67 8.06
CA THR A 145 -24.15 2.82 7.80
C THR A 145 -25.22 2.48 6.75
N VAL A 146 -24.83 1.83 5.66
CA VAL A 146 -25.75 1.30 4.64
C VAL A 146 -26.76 0.36 5.29
N GLU A 147 -26.29 -0.65 6.02
CA GLU A 147 -27.14 -1.64 6.69
C GLU A 147 -28.14 -1.01 7.65
N ARG A 148 -27.71 -0.05 8.48
CA ARG A 148 -28.60 0.67 9.41
C ARG A 148 -29.68 1.48 8.67
N LYS A 149 -29.31 2.20 7.62
CA LYS A 149 -30.25 3.04 6.86
C LYS A 149 -31.28 2.17 6.13
N LEU A 150 -30.84 1.10 5.48
CA LEU A 150 -31.72 0.14 4.82
C LEU A 150 -32.64 -0.57 5.83
N ALA A 151 -32.14 -0.95 7.01
CA ALA A 151 -32.97 -1.54 8.06
C ALA A 151 -34.05 -0.55 8.54
N ARG A 152 -33.70 0.72 8.76
CA ARG A 152 -34.66 1.75 9.16
C ARG A 152 -35.71 2.02 8.08
N ALA A 153 -35.30 2.09 6.81
CA ALA A 153 -36.21 2.25 5.67
C ALA A 153 -37.22 1.09 5.62
N ARG A 154 -36.75 -0.15 5.77
CA ARG A 154 -37.60 -1.35 5.81
C ARG A 154 -38.56 -1.34 7.00
N LEU A 155 -38.12 -0.92 8.19
CA LEU A 155 -38.99 -0.81 9.37
C LEU A 155 -40.10 0.23 9.15
N LEU A 156 -39.76 1.38 8.57
CA LEU A 156 -40.73 2.45 8.31
C LEU A 156 -41.74 2.02 7.24
N LEU A 157 -41.28 1.43 6.12
CA LEU A 157 -42.15 0.78 5.14
C LEU A 157 -43.04 -0.28 5.80
N ASN A 158 -42.50 -1.01 6.78
CA ASN A 158 -43.24 -2.02 7.51
C ASN A 158 -44.37 -1.49 8.39
N SER A 159 -44.23 -0.26 8.89
CA SER A 159 -45.27 0.42 9.67
C SER A 159 -46.37 1.08 8.84
N LEU A 160 -46.19 1.22 7.51
CA LEU A 160 -47.22 1.78 6.63
C LEU A 160 -48.41 0.83 6.46
N SER A 161 -49.58 1.40 6.21
CA SER A 161 -50.77 0.62 5.84
C SER A 161 -50.52 -0.16 4.53
N PRO A 162 -51.20 -1.30 4.30
CA PRO A 162 -51.05 -2.06 3.05
C PRO A 162 -51.33 -1.21 1.79
N ALA A 163 -52.32 -0.32 1.86
CA ALA A 163 -52.66 0.59 0.77
C ALA A 163 -51.55 1.61 0.50
N ASP A 164 -50.95 2.17 1.56
CA ASP A 164 -49.85 3.12 1.44
C ASP A 164 -48.58 2.50 0.89
N ARG A 165 -48.26 1.28 1.34
CA ARG A 165 -47.11 0.53 0.84
C ARG A 165 -47.30 0.16 -0.63
N ALA A 166 -48.47 -0.32 -1.02
CA ALA A 166 -48.77 -0.63 -2.43
C ALA A 166 -48.70 0.62 -3.32
N ALA A 167 -49.12 1.78 -2.80
CA ALA A 167 -48.99 3.05 -3.50
C ALA A 167 -47.51 3.48 -3.65
N TYR A 168 -46.70 3.32 -2.60
CA TYR A 168 -45.26 3.56 -2.65
C TYR A 168 -44.55 2.64 -3.66
N ASP A 169 -44.80 1.32 -3.60
CA ASP A 169 -44.18 0.33 -4.49
C ASP A 169 -44.54 0.57 -5.95
N ARG A 170 -45.75 1.04 -6.25
CA ARG A 170 -46.13 1.46 -7.61
C ARG A 170 -45.34 2.69 -8.03
N ALA A 171 -45.30 3.75 -7.20
CA ALA A 171 -44.57 4.97 -7.51
C ALA A 171 -43.06 4.73 -7.73
N ALA A 172 -42.46 3.88 -6.90
CA ALA A 172 -41.04 3.50 -7.00
C ALA A 172 -40.71 2.72 -8.29
N ARG A 173 -41.66 1.96 -8.84
CA ARG A 173 -41.48 1.26 -10.13
C ARG A 173 -41.58 2.23 -11.31
N PHE A 174 -42.57 3.11 -11.31
CA PHE A 174 -42.73 4.10 -12.39
C PHE A 174 -41.53 5.06 -12.47
N GLY A 175 -41.02 5.55 -11.35
CA GLY A 175 -39.83 6.42 -11.36
C GLY A 175 -38.52 5.74 -11.79
N ARG A 176 -38.51 4.41 -11.96
CA ARG A 176 -37.34 3.63 -12.39
C ARG A 176 -37.35 3.30 -13.88
N ASP A 177 -38.50 3.37 -14.53
CA ASP A 177 -38.67 3.18 -15.99
C ASP A 177 -38.35 4.45 -16.79
N ASP A 178 -38.12 5.59 -16.12
CA ASP A 178 -37.84 6.90 -16.72
C ASP A 178 -36.34 7.16 -17.00
N LEU A 179 -35.45 6.21 -16.66
CA LEU A 179 -34.01 6.29 -16.90
C LEU A 179 -33.70 5.77 -18.32
N PRO A 180 -33.16 6.61 -19.24
CA PRO A 180 -32.78 6.15 -20.57
C PRO A 180 -31.70 5.08 -20.42
N SER A 181 -31.92 3.92 -21.05
CA SER A 181 -30.93 2.85 -21.15
C SER A 181 -29.63 3.44 -21.71
N GLY A 182 -28.56 3.41 -20.91
CA GLY A 182 -27.24 3.87 -21.35
C GLY A 182 -26.76 3.05 -22.55
N PRO A 183 -26.00 3.65 -23.49
CA PRO A 183 -25.60 2.99 -24.73
C PRO A 183 -24.68 1.81 -24.45
N ASP A 184 -24.89 0.75 -25.24
CA ASP A 184 -24.14 -0.52 -25.28
C ASP A 184 -22.61 -0.35 -25.43
#